data_AF-A0A452Z9Z4-F1
#
_entry.id   AF-A0A452Z9Z4-F1
#
_cell.length_a   1.000
_cell.length_b   1.000
_cell.length_c   1.000
_cell.angle_alpha   90.00
_cell.angle_beta   90.00
_cell.angle_gamma   90.00
#
_symmetry.space_group_name_H-M   'P 1'
#
loop_
_entity.id
_entity.type
_entity.pdbx_description
1 polymer ?
#
loop_
_entity_poly.entity_id
_entity_poly.type
_entity_poly.pdbx_seq_one_letter_code
_entity_poly.pdbx_strand_id
1 'polypeptide(L)'
;MISIIKDIITNARRLDGDVESGNGNGGDASPFRTRRAYFYWVTREQGSLEWFCGVMDEVAEADERRIIELHNHCTSVYEKGDARSALIAMLQSLHYAKNGIDVVSGSRVMTHFGRPNWAQVYQRIADENKEKRVG
;
A
#
# COMPACT_ATOMS: atom_id res chain seq x y z
N MET A 1 0.85 -7.91 -10.93
CA MET A 1 0.72 -7.28 -9.60
C MET A 1 0.00 -5.94 -9.70
N ILE A 2 0.46 -5.01 -10.54
CA ILE A 2 -0.25 -3.76 -10.86
C ILE A 2 -1.68 -4.03 -11.37
N SER A 3 -1.84 -5.04 -12.22
CA SER A 3 -3.15 -5.48 -12.71
C SER A 3 -4.12 -5.83 -11.57
N ILE A 4 -3.67 -6.61 -10.58
CA ILE A 4 -4.49 -6.99 -9.42
C ILE A 4 -4.92 -5.76 -8.62
N ILE A 5 -4.01 -4.82 -8.41
CA ILE A 5 -4.31 -3.57 -7.70
C ILE A 5 -5.35 -2.75 -8.49
N LYS A 6 -5.14 -2.58 -9.79
CA LYS A 6 -6.07 -1.87 -10.68
C LYS A 6 -7.44 -2.58 -10.75
N ASP A 7 -7.47 -3.91 -10.71
CA ASP A 7 -8.71 -4.69 -10.66
C ASP A 7 -9.44 -4.50 -9.34
N ILE A 8 -8.73 -4.46 -8.21
CA ILE A 8 -9.32 -4.17 -6.89
C ILE A 8 -9.98 -2.78 -6.90
N ILE A 9 -9.29 -1.75 -7.39
CA ILE A 9 -9.80 -0.38 -7.46
C ILE A 9 -11.00 -0.31 -8.43
N THR A 10 -10.89 -0.93 -9.60
CA THR A 10 -11.94 -0.93 -10.63
C THR A 10 -13.21 -1.61 -10.12
N ASN A 11 -13.08 -2.78 -9.49
CA ASN A 11 -14.23 -3.51 -8.95
C ASN A 11 -14.85 -2.81 -7.73
N ALA A 12 -14.03 -2.16 -6.89
CA ALA A 12 -14.55 -1.36 -5.80
C ALA A 12 -15.39 -0.15 -6.27
N ARG A 13 -15.02 0.47 -7.39
CA ARG A 13 -15.79 1.56 -8.01
C ARG A 13 -17.13 1.09 -8.59
N ARG A 14 -17.15 -0.11 -9.20
CA ARG A 14 -18.37 -0.69 -9.80
C ARG A 14 -19.48 -0.95 -8.78
N LEU A 15 -19.15 -1.33 -7.55
CA LEU A 15 -20.13 -1.57 -6.50
C LEU A 15 -20.94 -0.33 -6.09
N ASP A 16 -20.38 0.88 -6.23
CA ASP A 16 -21.09 2.11 -5.85
C ASP A 16 -22.08 2.53 -6.96
N GLY A 17 -21.74 2.31 -8.24
CA GLY A 17 -22.60 2.65 -9.38
C GLY A 17 -23.89 1.82 -9.49
N ASP A 18 -23.87 0.57 -9.03
CA ASP A 18 -25.05 -0.31 -9.01
C ASP A 18 -26.04 0.03 -7.87
N VAL A 19 -25.59 0.75 -6.82
CA VAL A 19 -26.46 1.13 -5.69
C VAL A 19 -27.28 2.40 -6.00
N GLU A 20 -26.76 3.30 -6.84
CA GLU A 20 -27.49 4.51 -7.27
C GLU A 20 -28.45 4.25 -8.45
N SER A 21 -28.20 3.22 -9.26
CA SER A 21 -29.04 2.87 -10.41
C SER A 21 -30.04 1.77 -10.03
N GLY A 22 -31.16 2.17 -9.43
CA GLY A 22 -32.29 1.29 -9.17
C GLY A 22 -32.97 0.82 -10.46
N ASN A 23 -32.37 -0.14 -11.17
CA ASN A 23 -33.05 -0.92 -12.20
C ASN A 23 -32.40 -2.30 -12.35
N GLY A 24 -33.05 -3.31 -11.77
CA GLY A 24 -32.57 -4.68 -11.78
C GLY A 24 -32.57 -5.30 -13.17
N ASN A 25 -31.41 -5.84 -13.58
CA ASN A 25 -31.34 -7.03 -14.40
C ASN A 25 -30.06 -7.79 -14.02
N GLY A 26 -30.22 -8.71 -13.05
CA GLY A 26 -29.13 -9.42 -12.39
C GLY A 26 -28.45 -10.44 -13.30
N GLY A 27 -27.38 -10.01 -13.97
CA GLY A 27 -26.30 -10.91 -14.39
C GLY A 27 -25.43 -11.25 -13.18
N ASP A 28 -25.05 -12.52 -13.10
CA ASP A 28 -24.38 -13.26 -12.01
C ASP A 28 -22.96 -12.74 -11.64
N ALA A 29 -22.79 -11.44 -11.43
CA ALA A 29 -21.56 -10.86 -10.95
C ALA A 29 -21.50 -11.01 -9.43
N SER A 30 -20.69 -11.95 -8.94
CA SER A 30 -20.42 -12.06 -7.50
C SER A 30 -20.02 -10.68 -6.96
N PRO A 31 -20.73 -10.12 -5.96
CA PRO A 31 -20.43 -8.79 -5.46
C PRO A 31 -18.99 -8.78 -4.97
N PHE A 32 -18.18 -7.82 -5.43
CA PHE A 32 -16.80 -7.69 -5.00
C PHE A 32 -16.73 -7.59 -3.47
N ARG A 33 -16.12 -8.58 -2.81
CA ARG A 33 -16.23 -8.73 -1.34
C ARG A 33 -15.08 -8.04 -0.60
N THR A 34 -14.03 -7.66 -1.31
CA THR A 34 -12.82 -7.08 -0.71
C THR A 34 -13.12 -5.66 -0.26
N ARG A 35 -13.12 -5.45 1.06
CA ARG A 35 -13.30 -4.13 1.68
C ARG A 35 -12.01 -3.45 2.07
N ARG A 36 -10.93 -4.23 2.19
CA ARG A 36 -9.59 -3.75 2.50
C ARG A 36 -8.57 -4.71 1.92
N ALA A 37 -7.49 -4.17 1.36
CA ALA A 37 -6.35 -4.91 0.88
C ALA A 37 -5.08 -4.32 1.53
N TYR A 38 -4.20 -5.18 2.01
CA TYR A 38 -2.91 -4.78 2.58
C TYR A 38 -1.82 -5.16 1.60
N PHE A 39 -1.14 -4.16 1.03
CA PHE A 39 -0.14 -4.37 0.00
C PHE A 39 1.25 -4.07 0.53
N TYR A 40 2.06 -5.13 0.69
CA TYR A 40 3.45 -5.03 1.14
C TYR A 40 4.39 -5.28 -0.04
N TRP A 41 5.09 -4.23 -0.47
CA TRP A 41 6.19 -4.34 -1.41
C TRP A 41 7.51 -4.39 -0.65
N VAL A 42 8.30 -5.44 -0.87
CA VAL A 42 9.59 -5.65 -0.17
C VAL A 42 10.68 -5.90 -1.21
N THR A 43 11.69 -5.04 -1.28
CA THR A 43 12.79 -5.15 -2.24
C THR A 43 14.17 -4.94 -1.60
N ARG A 44 15.23 -5.48 -2.21
CA ARG A 44 16.64 -5.14 -1.89
C ARG A 44 17.23 -4.14 -2.87
N GLU A 45 16.64 -3.96 -4.05
CA GLU A 45 17.27 -3.21 -5.13
C GLU A 45 16.82 -1.75 -5.10
N GLN A 46 17.77 -0.83 -4.97
CA GLN A 46 17.49 0.60 -4.90
C GLN A 46 16.95 1.16 -6.22
N GLY A 47 17.45 0.67 -7.37
CA GLY A 47 16.89 1.00 -8.69
C GLY A 47 15.47 0.48 -8.91
N SER A 48 15.07 -0.54 -8.14
CA SER A 48 13.70 -1.05 -8.16
C SER A 48 12.71 -0.23 -7.34
N LEU A 49 13.20 0.77 -6.59
CA LEU A 49 12.34 1.71 -5.87
C LEU A 49 11.79 2.76 -6.82
N GLU A 50 12.61 3.43 -7.63
CA GLU A 50 12.15 4.53 -8.50
C GLU A 50 10.98 4.12 -9.40
N TRP A 51 11.09 2.98 -10.11
CA TRP A 51 10.01 2.55 -11.01
C TRP A 51 8.75 2.10 -10.28
N PHE A 52 8.91 1.47 -9.10
CA PHE A 52 7.76 0.95 -8.35
C PHE A 52 7.05 2.07 -7.57
N CYS A 53 7.74 3.18 -7.30
CA CYS A 53 7.15 4.30 -6.59
C CYS A 53 6.16 5.10 -7.44
N GLY A 54 6.44 5.31 -8.74
CA GLY A 54 5.46 5.90 -9.65
C GLY A 54 4.17 5.08 -9.73
N VAL A 55 4.28 3.75 -9.69
CA VAL A 55 3.13 2.84 -9.62
C VAL A 55 2.36 3.00 -8.30
N MET A 56 3.07 3.16 -7.17
CA MET A 56 2.43 3.33 -5.86
C MET A 56 1.70 4.67 -5.75
N ASP A 57 2.23 5.72 -6.36
CA ASP A 57 1.56 7.03 -6.46
C ASP A 57 0.32 6.95 -7.34
N GLU A 58 0.39 6.33 -8.52
CA GLU A 58 -0.79 6.08 -9.37
C GLU A 58 -1.90 5.35 -8.60
N VAL A 59 -1.52 4.35 -7.81
CA VAL A 59 -2.46 3.55 -7.02
C VAL A 59 -3.05 4.37 -5.87
N ALA A 60 -2.22 5.14 -5.16
CA ALA A 60 -2.68 6.01 -4.07
C ALA A 60 -3.62 7.12 -4.56
N GLU A 61 -3.40 7.64 -5.77
CA GLU A 61 -4.27 8.62 -6.41
C GLU A 61 -5.59 8.00 -6.90
N ALA A 62 -5.53 6.80 -7.46
CA ALA A 62 -6.72 6.12 -7.96
C ALA A 62 -7.62 5.54 -6.85
N ASP A 63 -7.06 5.22 -5.68
CA ASP A 63 -7.78 4.65 -4.54
C ASP A 63 -8.42 5.72 -3.62
N GLU A 64 -9.42 6.43 -4.15
CA GLU A 64 -10.15 7.49 -3.44
C GLU A 64 -10.78 7.00 -2.11
N ARG A 65 -11.17 5.73 -2.06
CA ARG A 65 -11.83 5.10 -0.90
C ARG A 65 -10.84 4.56 0.12
N ARG A 66 -9.53 4.63 -0.16
CA ARG A 66 -8.45 4.08 0.69
C ARG A 66 -8.67 2.61 1.04
N ILE A 67 -9.09 1.82 0.07
CA ILE A 67 -9.28 0.37 0.20
C ILE A 67 -7.94 -0.35 0.32
N ILE A 68 -6.88 0.21 -0.25
CA ILE A 68 -5.56 -0.39 -0.33
C ILE A 68 -4.62 0.33 0.62
N GLU A 69 -4.15 -0.38 1.66
CA GLU A 69 -3.10 0.10 2.53
C GLU A 69 -1.74 -0.29 1.93
N LEU A 70 -0.97 0.73 1.55
CA LEU A 70 0.31 0.58 0.85
C LEU A 70 1.49 0.63 1.84
N HIS A 71 2.36 -0.39 1.78
CA HIS A 71 3.58 -0.48 2.58
C HIS A 71 4.78 -0.78 1.69
N ASN A 72 5.70 0.16 1.58
CA ASN A 72 6.97 -0.04 0.87
C ASN A 72 8.10 -0.35 1.85
N HIS A 73 8.89 -1.39 1.57
CA HIS A 73 10.04 -1.80 2.36
C HIS A 73 11.30 -1.98 1.51
N CYS A 74 12.34 -1.21 1.84
CA CYS A 74 13.67 -1.38 1.26
C CYS A 74 14.62 -2.05 2.26
N THR A 75 15.11 -3.24 1.90
CA THR A 75 15.89 -4.12 2.80
C THR A 75 17.39 -4.05 2.60
N SER A 76 17.89 -3.28 1.62
CA SER A 76 19.33 -3.05 1.41
C SER A 76 19.90 -1.93 2.27
N VAL A 77 19.07 -1.00 2.74
CA VAL A 77 19.47 0.11 3.63
C VAL A 77 19.51 -0.36 5.10
N TYR A 78 19.84 -1.62 5.35
CA TYR A 78 20.07 -2.12 6.70
C TYR A 78 21.18 -3.16 6.69
N GLU A 79 22.40 -2.72 7.00
CA GLU A 79 23.27 -3.51 7.85
C GLU A 79 23.02 -3.08 9.29
N LYS A 80 22.82 -4.06 10.19
CA LYS A 80 22.54 -3.80 11.60
C LYS A 80 23.71 -3.00 12.19
N GLY A 81 23.51 -1.70 12.47
CA GLY A 81 24.54 -0.79 12.99
C GLY A 81 25.11 0.22 11.98
N ASP A 82 24.60 0.30 10.75
CA ASP A 82 25.06 1.27 9.76
C ASP A 82 24.51 2.70 10.03
N ALA A 83 25.39 3.58 10.50
CA ALA A 83 25.09 5.00 10.75
C ALA A 83 24.59 5.74 9.49
N ARG A 84 24.97 5.30 8.29
CA ARG A 84 24.50 5.89 7.03
C ARG A 84 23.02 5.60 6.80
N SER A 85 22.59 4.38 7.10
CA SER A 85 21.19 3.96 7.03
C SER A 85 20.30 4.69 8.03
N ALA A 86 20.80 4.91 9.25
CA ALA A 86 20.09 5.72 10.27
C ALA A 86 19.96 7.19 9.86
N LEU A 87 21.01 7.78 9.29
CA LEU A 87 20.99 9.15 8.78
C LEU A 87 19.98 9.31 7.63
N ILE A 88 19.98 8.38 6.67
CA ILE A 88 19.03 8.38 5.54
C ILE A 88 17.59 8.28 6.07
N ALA A 89 17.31 7.38 7.01
CA ALA A 89 15.99 7.25 7.63
C ALA A 89 15.54 8.53 8.35
N MET A 90 16.45 9.20 9.07
CA MET A 90 16.17 10.45 9.77
C MET A 90 15.89 11.61 8.80
N LEU A 91 16.68 11.75 7.74
CA LEU A 91 16.47 12.74 6.69
C LEU A 91 15.14 12.52 5.96
N GLN A 92 14.83 11.27 5.63
CA GLN A 92 13.57 10.90 5.00
C GLN A 92 12.37 11.24 5.89
N SER A 93 12.43 10.93 7.18
CA SER A 93 11.37 11.24 8.16
C SER A 93 11.13 12.75 8.29
N LEU A 94 12.21 13.54 8.36
CA LEU A 94 12.14 15.00 8.49
C LEU A 94 11.55 15.66 7.23
N HIS A 95 11.93 15.18 6.05
CA HIS A 95 11.45 15.75 4.80
C HIS A 95 10.00 15.32 4.50
N TYR A 96 9.63 14.07 4.80
CA TYR A 96 8.24 13.62 4.71
C TYR A 96 7.33 14.43 5.64
N ALA A 97 7.76 14.70 6.88
CA ALA A 97 7.01 15.54 7.81
C ALA A 97 6.81 16.98 7.29
N LYS A 98 7.72 17.48 6.44
CA LYS A 98 7.66 18.84 5.88
C LYS A 98 6.85 18.93 4.58
N ASN A 99 6.99 17.94 3.69
CA ASN A 99 6.49 18.02 2.32
C ASN A 99 5.43 16.94 1.99
N GLY A 100 5.23 15.95 2.86
CA GLY A 100 4.36 14.80 2.63
C GLY A 100 4.87 13.86 1.54
N ILE A 101 6.15 13.95 1.19
CA ILE A 101 6.81 13.20 0.12
C ILE A 101 8.03 12.51 0.72
N ASP A 102 8.20 11.24 0.40
CA ASP A 102 9.34 10.43 0.79
C ASP A 102 10.58 10.82 -0.06
N VAL A 103 11.70 11.15 0.59
CA VAL A 103 12.96 11.57 -0.07
C VAL A 103 13.61 10.47 -0.90
N VAL A 104 13.41 9.22 -0.49
CA VAL A 104 14.12 8.07 -1.06
C VAL A 104 13.39 7.58 -2.30
N SER A 105 12.07 7.77 -2.35
CA SER A 105 11.21 7.29 -3.42
C SER A 105 10.56 8.40 -4.27
N GLY A 106 10.47 9.62 -3.75
CA GLY A 106 9.67 10.70 -4.35
C GLY A 106 8.15 10.54 -4.21
N SER A 107 7.68 9.53 -3.46
CA SER A 107 6.26 9.15 -3.38
C SER A 107 5.54 9.71 -2.14
N ARG A 108 4.21 9.80 -2.19
CA ARG A 108 3.38 10.06 -0.99
C ARG A 108 3.33 8.87 -0.03
N VAL A 109 3.74 7.68 -0.48
CA VAL A 109 3.85 6.48 0.36
C VAL A 109 5.26 6.40 0.96
N MET A 110 5.33 6.49 2.28
CA MET A 110 6.62 6.44 2.99
C MET A 110 7.24 5.04 2.94
N THR A 111 8.50 4.96 2.50
CA THR A 111 9.31 3.74 2.47
C THR A 111 9.89 3.46 3.85
N HIS A 112 9.66 2.24 4.35
CA HIS A 112 10.26 1.74 5.57
C HIS A 112 11.58 1.03 5.23
N PHE A 113 12.62 1.27 6.01
CA PHE A 113 13.88 0.55 5.85
C PHE A 113 13.92 -0.71 6.70
N GLY A 114 14.47 -1.78 6.12
CA GLY A 114 14.52 -3.09 6.72
C GLY A 114 13.30 -3.96 6.42
N ARG A 115 13.35 -5.20 6.90
CA ARG A 115 12.29 -6.20 6.67
C ARG A 115 11.07 -5.90 7.55
N PRO A 116 9.84 -6.11 7.05
CA PRO A 116 8.66 -6.07 7.90
C PRO A 116 8.78 -7.11 9.03
N ASN A 117 8.38 -6.73 10.24
CA ASN A 117 8.17 -7.71 11.30
C ASN A 117 6.80 -8.37 11.09
N TRP A 118 6.76 -9.48 10.36
CA TRP A 118 5.51 -10.15 9.99
C TRP A 118 4.65 -10.55 11.19
N ALA A 119 5.25 -10.93 12.32
CA ALA A 119 4.49 -11.26 13.53
C ALA A 119 3.71 -10.03 14.03
N GLN A 120 4.35 -8.87 14.09
CA GLN A 120 3.69 -7.62 14.48
C GLN A 120 2.67 -7.14 13.43
N VAL A 121 3.00 -7.29 12.14
CA VAL A 121 2.11 -6.94 11.03
C VAL A 121 0.82 -7.76 11.10
N TYR A 122 0.92 -9.08 11.20
CA TYR A 122 -0.26 -9.94 11.28
C TYR A 122 -1.05 -9.73 12.55
N GLN A 123 -0.38 -9.51 13.69
CA GLN A 123 -1.06 -9.17 14.94
C GLN A 123 -1.88 -7.88 14.80
N ARG A 124 -1.27 -6.81 14.26
CA ARG A 124 -1.96 -5.54 13.99
C ARG A 124 -3.16 -5.72 13.07
N ILE A 125 -2.97 -6.44 11.96
CA ILE A 125 -4.06 -6.68 10.99
C ILE A 125 -5.20 -7.46 11.65
N ALA A 126 -4.91 -8.45 12.49
CA ALA A 126 -5.92 -9.19 13.23
C ALA A 126 -6.68 -8.29 14.23
N ASP A 127 -5.96 -7.42 14.95
CA ASP A 127 -6.54 -6.49 15.92
C ASP A 127 -7.43 -5.42 15.27
N GLU A 128 -7.07 -4.94 14.08
CA GLU A 128 -7.88 -4.00 13.28
C GLU A 128 -9.12 -4.67 12.65
N ASN A 129 -9.09 -5.98 12.47
CA ASN A 129 -10.12 -6.75 11.77
C ASN A 129 -10.75 -7.83 12.66
N LYS A 130 -11.05 -7.47 13.92
CA LYS A 130 -11.79 -8.36 14.85
C LYS A 130 -13.07 -8.86 14.20
N GLU A 131 -13.34 -10.16 14.38
CA GLU A 131 -14.53 -10.86 13.87
C GLU A 131 -14.64 -10.92 12.33
N LYS A 132 -13.61 -10.48 11.60
CA LYS A 132 -13.53 -10.59 10.15
C LYS A 132 -12.52 -11.66 9.77
N ARG A 133 -12.73 -12.29 8.63
CA ARG A 133 -11.74 -13.18 8.02
C ARG A 133 -10.82 -12.36 7.13
N VAL A 134 -9.53 -12.42 7.42
CA VAL A 134 -8.46 -11.90 6.56
C VAL A 134 -7.84 -13.10 5.83
N GLY A 135 -7.61 -12.95 4.52
CA GLY A 135 -7.06 -13.99 3.64
C GLY A 135 -5.68 -13.63 3.14
#